data_AF-A0A8T6II70-F1
#
_entry.id   AF-A0A8T6II70-F1
#
_cell.length_a   1.000
_cell.length_b   1.000
_cell.length_c   1.000
_cell.angle_alpha   90.00
_cell.angle_beta   90.00
_cell.angle_gamma   90.00
#
_symmetry.space_group_name_H-M   'P 1'
#
loop_
_entity.id
_entity.type
_entity.pdbx_description
1 polymer ?
#
loop_
_entity_poly.entity_id
_entity_poly.type
_entity_poly.pdbx_seq_one_letter_code
_entity_poly.pdbx_strand_id
1 'polypeptide(L)'
;FMDDASHAADWFYWMLGRPVSVMAEIDNVVTDVAPDDNGIAIYRFSQGEMGILFNSSTQLAAEATTEIYGDAGTIHQNYGDAPSTIPPPEGSPLKLFRAGAEDWERFDFPFVPHGSRIHGVARPVVDFIKGEGPPLATAEDGKVCIEMILAAYQSAREGRRVQL
;
A
#
# COMPACT_ATOMS: atom_id res chain seq x y z
N PHE A 1 -1.57 13.06 -0.29
CA PHE A 1 -0.58 12.05 0.14
C PHE A 1 -0.85 11.50 1.56
N MET A 2 -0.77 12.27 2.66
CA MET A 2 -0.92 11.75 4.04
C MET A 2 -2.13 10.83 4.30
N ASP A 3 -3.27 11.15 3.73
CA ASP A 3 -4.51 10.40 3.90
C ASP A 3 -4.37 8.98 3.35
N ASP A 4 -4.36 8.83 2.02
CA ASP A 4 -4.46 7.54 1.37
C ASP A 4 -3.11 6.77 1.30
N ALA A 5 -1.98 7.48 1.17
CA ALA A 5 -0.65 6.85 1.17
C ALA A 5 -0.33 6.14 2.49
N SER A 6 -0.96 6.54 3.60
CA SER A 6 -0.75 5.89 4.90
C SER A 6 -1.15 4.41 4.87
N HIS A 7 -2.15 4.03 4.09
CA HIS A 7 -2.58 2.63 3.95
C HIS A 7 -1.49 1.77 3.30
N ALA A 8 -0.86 2.28 2.23
CA ALA A 8 0.23 1.58 1.56
C ALA A 8 1.52 1.57 2.40
N ALA A 9 1.79 2.64 3.16
CA ALA A 9 2.92 2.69 4.09
C ALA A 9 2.76 1.68 5.23
N ASP A 10 1.56 1.58 5.82
CA ASP A 10 1.24 0.56 6.82
C ASP A 10 1.37 -0.86 6.26
N TRP A 11 0.91 -1.09 5.02
CA TRP A 11 1.07 -2.39 4.36
C TRP A 11 2.54 -2.77 4.15
N PHE A 12 3.39 -1.82 3.74
CA PHE A 12 4.84 -2.05 3.67
C PHE A 12 5.43 -2.38 5.03
N TYR A 13 5.08 -1.63 6.06
CA TYR A 13 5.56 -1.89 7.41
C TYR A 13 5.13 -3.27 7.93
N TRP A 14 3.87 -3.64 7.68
CA TRP A 14 3.33 -4.95 8.03
C TRP A 14 4.07 -6.10 7.34
N MET A 15 4.41 -5.94 6.06
CA MET A 15 5.09 -6.99 5.26
C MET A 15 6.60 -7.06 5.48
N LEU A 16 7.27 -5.91 5.57
CA LEU A 16 8.73 -5.79 5.45
C LEU A 16 9.39 -5.18 6.69
N GLY A 17 8.60 -4.79 7.70
CA GLY A 17 9.09 -4.11 8.89
C GLY A 17 9.49 -2.66 8.62
N ARG A 18 10.25 -2.07 9.55
CA ARG A 18 10.64 -0.66 9.45
C ARG A 18 11.54 -0.42 8.23
N PRO A 19 11.24 0.58 7.38
CA PRO A 19 12.16 0.99 6.33
C PRO A 19 13.41 1.66 6.92
N VAL A 20 14.51 1.64 6.17
CA VAL A 20 15.78 2.28 6.53
C VAL A 20 15.96 3.64 5.88
N SER A 21 15.32 3.89 4.73
CA SER A 21 15.36 5.20 4.08
C SER A 21 14.23 5.37 3.06
N VAL A 22 13.95 6.62 2.71
CA VAL A 22 12.98 7.01 1.68
C VAL A 22 13.54 8.10 0.76
N MET A 23 13.19 8.04 -0.52
CA MET A 23 13.21 9.18 -1.44
C MET A 23 11.80 9.40 -1.99
N ALA A 24 11.33 10.64 -2.08
CA ALA A 24 9.97 10.91 -2.55
C ALA A 24 9.87 12.21 -3.36
N GLU A 25 8.85 12.26 -4.22
CA GLU A 25 8.35 13.42 -4.93
C GLU A 25 6.85 13.51 -4.64
N ILE A 26 6.37 14.65 -4.17
CA ILE A 26 4.97 14.86 -3.75
C ILE A 26 4.58 16.27 -4.16
N ASP A 27 3.47 16.41 -4.89
CA ASP A 27 3.06 17.72 -5.43
C ASP A 27 1.55 17.78 -5.73
N ASN A 28 1.09 18.99 -6.03
CA ASN A 28 -0.17 19.31 -6.69
C ASN A 28 0.03 19.36 -8.20
N VAL A 29 -0.14 18.22 -8.87
CA VAL A 29 0.17 18.05 -10.30
C VAL A 29 -1.01 18.44 -11.20
N VAL A 30 -2.24 18.10 -10.81
CA VAL A 30 -3.42 18.26 -11.68
C VAL A 30 -4.41 19.29 -11.13
N THR A 31 -4.54 19.36 -9.81
CA THR A 31 -5.56 20.14 -9.11
C THR A 31 -4.94 21.11 -8.10
N ASP A 32 -5.66 22.19 -7.81
CA ASP A 32 -5.33 23.19 -6.80
C ASP A 32 -6.26 23.13 -5.57
N VAL A 33 -7.10 22.08 -5.46
CA VAL A 33 -8.19 21.98 -4.48
C VAL A 33 -7.71 21.46 -3.12
N ALA A 34 -6.89 20.41 -3.12
CA ALA A 34 -6.36 19.77 -1.92
C ALA A 34 -4.86 19.48 -2.12
N PRO A 35 -4.03 19.61 -1.08
CA PRO A 35 -2.60 19.42 -1.22
C PRO A 35 -2.25 17.96 -1.59
N ASP A 36 -1.13 17.80 -2.31
CA ASP A 36 -0.48 16.52 -2.52
C ASP A 36 -1.35 15.51 -3.29
N ASP A 37 -1.93 15.95 -4.42
CA ASP A 37 -2.83 15.14 -5.24
C ASP A 37 -2.13 13.99 -5.98
N ASN A 38 -0.79 14.05 -6.06
CA ASN A 38 0.06 13.00 -6.59
C ASN A 38 1.35 12.90 -5.77
N GLY A 39 1.82 11.67 -5.56
CA GLY A 39 3.12 11.44 -4.97
C GLY A 39 3.65 10.03 -5.20
N ILE A 40 4.97 9.94 -5.21
CA ILE A 40 5.71 8.68 -5.28
C ILE A 40 6.77 8.68 -4.19
N ALA A 41 6.88 7.57 -3.45
CA ALA A 41 7.93 7.35 -2.47
C ALA A 41 8.60 5.99 -2.69
N ILE A 42 9.93 5.99 -2.71
CA ILE A 42 10.78 4.80 -2.86
C ILE A 42 11.42 4.50 -1.50
N TYR A 43 10.91 3.47 -0.83
CA TYR A 43 11.43 2.98 0.44
C TYR A 43 12.50 1.90 0.23
N ARG A 44 13.48 1.88 1.13
CA ARG A 44 14.45 0.79 1.30
C ARG A 44 14.17 0.08 2.62
N PHE A 45 14.32 -1.23 2.65
CA PHE A 45 14.16 -2.05 3.86
C PHE A 45 15.46 -2.78 4.23
N SER A 46 15.46 -3.37 5.42
CA SER A 46 16.69 -3.85 6.07
C SER A 46 17.34 -5.04 5.37
N GLN A 47 16.60 -5.85 4.60
CA GLN A 47 17.16 -7.00 3.86
C GLN A 47 17.43 -6.67 2.39
N GLY A 48 17.39 -5.39 2.02
CA GLY A 48 17.68 -4.89 0.67
C GLY A 48 16.45 -4.73 -0.22
N GLU A 49 15.25 -5.03 0.30
CA GLU A 49 14.00 -4.85 -0.42
C GLU A 49 13.76 -3.38 -0.77
N MET A 50 12.98 -3.18 -1.84
CA MET A 50 12.54 -1.88 -2.31
C MET A 50 11.02 -1.87 -2.41
N GLY A 51 10.40 -0.81 -1.91
CA GLY A 51 8.97 -0.55 -2.07
C GLY A 51 8.76 0.74 -2.84
N ILE A 52 7.92 0.72 -3.87
CA ILE A 52 7.42 1.92 -4.53
C ILE A 52 6.00 2.14 -4.04
N LEU A 53 5.81 3.20 -3.25
CA LEU A 53 4.50 3.70 -2.89
C LEU A 53 4.12 4.75 -3.93
N PHE A 54 3.03 4.49 -4.66
CA PHE A 54 2.43 5.47 -5.57
C PHE A 54 1.04 5.83 -5.05
N ASN A 55 0.74 7.12 -5.00
CA ASN A 55 -0.55 7.65 -4.60
C ASN A 55 -0.98 8.76 -5.56
N SER A 56 -2.21 8.70 -6.05
CA SER A 56 -2.79 9.72 -6.91
C SER A 56 -4.28 9.84 -6.69
N SER A 57 -4.74 11.02 -6.28
CA SER A 57 -6.17 11.35 -6.19
C SER A 57 -6.77 11.79 -7.53
N THR A 58 -5.97 11.78 -8.59
CA THR A 58 -6.33 12.28 -9.94
C THR A 58 -6.18 11.20 -11.01
N GLN A 59 -5.83 9.98 -10.59
CA GLN A 59 -5.82 8.81 -11.45
C GLN A 59 -7.24 8.40 -11.82
N LEU A 60 -7.49 8.30 -13.14
CA LEU A 60 -8.82 7.97 -13.66
C LEU A 60 -9.21 6.50 -13.42
N ALA A 61 -8.26 5.59 -13.62
CA ALA A 61 -8.46 4.15 -13.48
C ALA A 61 -7.13 3.42 -13.35
N ALA A 62 -7.13 2.33 -12.57
CA ALA A 62 -6.08 1.31 -12.59
C ALA A 62 -6.69 -0.08 -12.35
N GLU A 63 -5.97 -1.11 -12.81
CA GLU A 63 -6.29 -2.50 -12.49
C GLU A 63 -5.46 -3.00 -11.30
N ALA A 64 -4.14 -2.84 -11.39
CA ALA A 64 -3.20 -3.29 -10.36
C ALA A 64 -3.29 -2.41 -9.12
N THR A 65 -3.36 -3.05 -7.95
CA THR A 65 -3.26 -2.40 -6.64
C THR A 65 -1.89 -2.67 -6.03
N THR A 66 -1.41 -3.91 -6.13
CA THR A 66 -0.15 -4.34 -5.52
C THR A 66 0.58 -5.28 -6.46
N GLU A 67 1.87 -5.04 -6.63
CA GLU A 67 2.75 -5.89 -7.41
C GLU A 67 3.96 -6.28 -6.55
N ILE A 68 4.28 -7.57 -6.53
CA ILE A 68 5.41 -8.11 -5.76
C ILE A 68 6.28 -8.91 -6.73
N TYR A 69 7.56 -8.57 -6.76
CA TYR A 69 8.54 -9.16 -7.66
C TYR A 69 9.67 -9.81 -6.86
N GLY A 70 9.91 -11.09 -7.12
CA GLY A 70 11.00 -11.87 -6.53
C GLY A 70 11.68 -12.77 -7.57
N ASP A 71 12.71 -13.47 -7.14
CA ASP A 71 13.47 -14.41 -7.99
C ASP A 71 12.68 -15.68 -8.31
N ALA A 72 11.83 -16.15 -7.40
CA ALA A 72 10.99 -17.33 -7.57
C ALA A 72 9.68 -17.04 -8.32
N GLY A 73 9.31 -15.77 -8.49
CA GLY A 73 8.05 -15.42 -9.13
C GLY A 73 7.56 -13.99 -8.91
N THR A 74 6.33 -13.76 -9.32
CA THR A 74 5.68 -12.44 -9.34
C THR A 74 4.21 -12.57 -8.97
N ILE A 75 3.71 -11.67 -8.12
CA ILE A 75 2.31 -11.60 -7.71
C ILE A 75 1.74 -10.26 -8.15
N HIS A 76 0.62 -10.30 -8.88
CA HIS A 76 -0.18 -9.11 -9.18
C HIS A 76 -1.52 -9.25 -8.48
N GLN A 77 -1.75 -8.40 -7.47
CA GLN A 77 -3.07 -8.18 -6.92
C GLN A 77 -3.73 -7.05 -7.70
N ASN A 78 -4.77 -7.40 -8.44
CA ASN A 78 -5.62 -6.47 -9.13
C ASN A 78 -6.88 -6.23 -8.32
N TYR A 79 -7.34 -4.98 -8.32
CA TYR A 79 -8.55 -4.56 -7.64
C TYR A 79 -8.44 -4.72 -6.11
N GLY A 80 -9.15 -3.88 -5.37
CA GLY A 80 -9.21 -3.98 -3.90
C GLY A 80 -8.99 -2.66 -3.20
N ASP A 81 -8.31 -1.72 -3.85
CA ASP A 81 -8.34 -0.32 -3.47
C ASP A 81 -9.43 0.40 -4.27
N ALA A 82 -10.67 0.31 -3.77
CA ALA A 82 -11.86 0.83 -4.44
C ALA A 82 -11.76 2.28 -4.97
N PRO A 83 -11.18 3.25 -4.24
CA PRO A 83 -11.01 4.61 -4.78
C PRO A 83 -10.04 4.68 -5.97
N SER A 84 -9.05 3.79 -6.03
CA SER A 84 -7.95 3.87 -6.99
C SER A 84 -8.06 2.86 -8.14
N THR A 85 -9.04 1.96 -8.11
CA THR A 85 -9.18 0.87 -9.11
C THR A 85 -10.58 0.75 -9.69
N ILE A 86 -10.65 0.42 -10.97
CA ILE A 86 -11.89 0.12 -11.68
C ILE A 86 -11.75 -1.27 -12.29
N PRO A 87 -12.45 -2.29 -11.77
CA PRO A 87 -12.38 -3.63 -12.33
C PRO A 87 -12.94 -3.66 -13.76
N PRO A 88 -12.20 -4.20 -14.74
CA PRO A 88 -12.73 -4.47 -16.08
C PRO A 88 -13.77 -5.60 -16.03
N PRO A 89 -14.61 -5.74 -17.09
CA PRO A 89 -15.59 -6.84 -17.18
C PRO A 89 -14.96 -8.23 -17.16
N GLU A 90 -13.75 -8.36 -17.73
CA GLU A 90 -12.96 -9.58 -17.76
C GLU A 90 -11.58 -9.32 -17.17
N GLY A 91 -11.11 -10.20 -16.30
CA GLY A 91 -9.80 -10.10 -15.66
C GLY A 91 -9.75 -10.94 -14.40
N SER A 92 -8.55 -11.15 -13.86
CA SER A 92 -8.36 -11.90 -12.62
C SER A 92 -7.89 -10.97 -11.50
N PRO A 93 -8.50 -11.02 -10.30
CA PRO A 93 -8.14 -10.20 -9.15
C PRO A 93 -6.78 -10.58 -8.55
N LEU A 94 -6.28 -11.79 -8.80
CA LEU A 94 -4.96 -12.19 -8.37
C LEU A 94 -4.31 -13.07 -9.41
N LYS A 95 -3.09 -12.69 -9.81
CA LYS A 95 -2.27 -13.47 -10.73
C LYS A 95 -0.93 -13.78 -10.10
N LEU A 96 -0.45 -14.99 -10.30
CA LEU A 96 0.87 -15.44 -9.87
C LEU A 96 1.63 -16.00 -11.07
N PHE A 97 2.87 -15.56 -11.26
CA PHE A 97 3.80 -16.16 -12.20
C PHE A 97 4.94 -16.81 -11.41
N ARG A 98 5.20 -18.11 -11.64
CA ARG A 98 6.33 -18.81 -11.01
C ARG A 98 7.48 -18.95 -12.00
N ALA A 99 8.72 -18.86 -11.50
CA ALA A 99 9.90 -19.09 -12.31
C ALA A 99 9.83 -20.46 -13.02
N GLY A 100 9.96 -20.48 -14.35
CA GLY A 100 9.85 -21.67 -15.18
C GLY A 100 8.43 -22.07 -15.59
N ALA A 101 7.39 -21.32 -15.21
CA ALA A 101 6.03 -21.53 -15.70
C ALA A 101 5.87 -21.05 -17.16
N GLU A 102 4.92 -21.65 -17.88
CA GLU A 102 4.58 -21.26 -19.26
C GLU A 102 3.56 -20.10 -19.32
N ASP A 103 2.72 -19.94 -18.28
CA ASP A 103 1.72 -18.88 -18.18
C ASP A 103 1.42 -18.55 -16.69
N TRP A 104 0.65 -17.49 -16.47
CA TRP A 104 0.16 -17.04 -15.17
C TRP A 104 -0.90 -17.99 -14.59
N GLU A 105 -0.76 -18.29 -13.30
CA GLU A 105 -1.87 -18.79 -12.48
C GLU A 105 -2.82 -17.63 -12.18
N ARG A 106 -4.12 -17.89 -12.34
CA ARG A 106 -5.19 -16.90 -12.15
C ARG A 106 -6.12 -17.40 -11.06
N PHE A 107 -6.39 -16.54 -10.09
CA PHE A 107 -7.24 -16.87 -8.95
C PHE A 107 -8.41 -15.91 -8.91
N ASP A 108 -9.60 -16.47 -8.97
CA ASP A 108 -10.83 -15.69 -8.89
C ASP A 108 -11.40 -15.78 -7.48
N PHE A 109 -11.71 -14.61 -6.92
CA PHE A 109 -12.31 -14.47 -5.61
C PHE A 109 -13.61 -13.68 -5.73
N PRO A 110 -14.61 -13.95 -4.87
CA PRO A 110 -15.79 -13.11 -4.82
C PRO A 110 -15.38 -11.69 -4.45
N PHE A 111 -15.95 -10.71 -5.15
CA PHE A 111 -15.77 -9.31 -4.81
C PHE A 111 -16.28 -9.05 -3.39
N VAL A 112 -15.42 -8.47 -2.55
CA VAL A 112 -15.79 -8.03 -1.20
C VAL A 112 -15.92 -6.51 -1.21
N PRO A 113 -17.12 -5.95 -1.00
CA PRO A 113 -17.32 -4.51 -0.95
C PRO A 113 -16.41 -3.84 0.08
N HIS A 114 -15.92 -2.64 -0.23
CA HIS A 114 -15.04 -1.89 0.66
C HIS A 114 -15.64 -1.70 2.06
N GLY A 115 -16.93 -1.38 2.14
CA GLY A 115 -17.64 -1.27 3.42
C GLY A 115 -17.58 -2.55 4.26
N SER A 116 -17.67 -3.72 3.65
CA SER A 116 -17.57 -5.01 4.37
C SER A 116 -16.20 -5.20 5.02
N ARG A 117 -15.13 -4.75 4.37
CA ARG A 117 -13.77 -4.79 4.93
C ARG A 117 -13.63 -3.84 6.13
N ILE A 118 -14.17 -2.63 6.02
CA ILE A 118 -14.19 -1.66 7.13
C ILE A 118 -15.00 -2.22 8.31
N HIS A 119 -16.17 -2.82 8.07
CA HIS A 119 -16.95 -3.45 9.14
C HIS A 119 -16.18 -4.57 9.84
N GLY A 120 -15.31 -5.27 9.12
CA GLY A 120 -14.46 -6.33 9.65
C GLY A 120 -13.47 -5.88 10.74
N VAL A 121 -13.10 -4.60 10.81
CA VAL A 121 -12.12 -4.10 11.79
C VAL A 121 -12.70 -3.98 13.21
N ALA A 122 -14.03 -3.91 13.35
CA ALA A 122 -14.67 -3.72 14.64
C ALA A 122 -14.53 -4.95 15.56
N ARG A 123 -14.63 -6.16 15.01
CA ARG A 123 -14.60 -7.41 15.80
C ARG A 123 -13.23 -7.63 16.48
N PRO A 124 -12.08 -7.50 15.79
CA PRO A 124 -10.77 -7.58 16.42
C PRO A 124 -10.58 -6.61 17.60
N VAL A 125 -11.13 -5.39 17.51
CA VAL A 125 -11.07 -4.42 18.62
C VAL A 125 -11.84 -4.93 19.83
N VAL A 126 -13.03 -5.49 19.64
CA VAL A 126 -13.82 -6.05 20.75
C VAL A 126 -13.14 -7.28 21.33
N ASP A 127 -12.56 -8.16 20.50
CA ASP A 127 -11.82 -9.34 20.97
C ASP A 127 -10.63 -8.94 21.86
N PHE A 128 -9.86 -7.92 21.43
CA PHE A 128 -8.76 -7.37 22.20
C PHE A 128 -9.22 -6.81 23.56
N ILE A 129 -10.28 -6.01 23.59
CA ILE A 129 -10.82 -5.43 24.84
C ILE A 129 -11.28 -6.52 25.82
N LYS A 130 -11.78 -7.64 25.30
CA LYS A 130 -12.21 -8.80 26.11
C LYS A 130 -11.07 -9.72 26.53
N GLY A 131 -9.85 -9.50 26.03
CA GLY A 131 -8.72 -10.41 26.25
C GLY A 131 -8.84 -11.73 25.47
N GLU A 132 -9.66 -11.76 24.42
CA GLU A 132 -9.91 -12.93 23.57
C GLU A 132 -8.89 -13.03 22.42
N GLY A 133 -8.02 -12.03 22.25
CA GLY A 133 -6.94 -12.03 21.25
C GLY A 133 -6.01 -10.82 21.39
N PRO A 134 -4.88 -10.81 20.66
CA PRO A 134 -4.03 -9.63 20.55
C PRO A 134 -4.72 -8.52 19.74
N PRO A 135 -4.27 -7.26 19.85
CA PRO A 135 -4.78 -6.20 18.99
C PRO A 135 -4.34 -6.46 17.53
N LEU A 136 -5.19 -6.10 16.57
CA LEU A 136 -4.87 -6.20 15.15
C LEU A 136 -3.74 -5.22 14.76
N ALA A 137 -3.76 -4.03 15.35
CA ALA A 137 -2.74 -2.99 15.22
C ALA A 137 -2.61 -2.23 16.54
N THR A 138 -1.40 -1.76 16.83
CA THR A 138 -1.06 -1.03 18.04
C THR A 138 -0.87 0.46 17.75
N ALA A 139 -0.80 1.27 18.81
CA ALA A 139 -0.43 2.68 18.68
C ALA A 139 0.99 2.88 18.13
N GLU A 140 1.90 1.91 18.36
CA GLU A 140 3.24 1.98 17.78
C GLU A 140 3.18 1.79 16.27
N ASP A 141 2.37 0.85 15.77
CA ASP A 141 2.21 0.64 14.32
C ASP A 141 1.70 1.90 13.62
N GLY A 142 0.70 2.56 14.20
CA GLY A 142 0.21 3.85 13.71
C GLY A 142 1.27 4.95 13.75
N LYS A 143 2.12 4.98 14.79
CA LYS A 143 3.24 5.93 14.89
C LYS A 143 4.28 5.66 13.79
N VAL A 144 4.66 4.41 13.53
CA VAL A 144 5.60 4.06 12.46
C VAL A 144 5.07 4.51 11.11
N CYS A 145 3.79 4.25 10.83
CA CYS A 145 3.17 4.67 9.58
C CYS A 145 3.27 6.20 9.40
N ILE A 146 2.95 6.98 10.45
CA ILE A 146 3.10 8.44 10.42
C ILE A 146 4.58 8.86 10.20
N GLU A 147 5.53 8.22 10.87
CA GLU A 147 6.97 8.48 10.69
C GLU A 147 7.41 8.27 9.23
N MET A 148 6.95 7.19 8.59
CA MET A 148 7.22 6.89 7.18
C MET A 148 6.73 8.00 6.26
N ILE A 149 5.47 8.42 6.43
CA ILE A 149 4.87 9.47 5.59
C ILE A 149 5.56 10.83 5.82
N LEU A 150 5.84 11.20 7.06
CA LEU A 150 6.54 12.46 7.36
C LEU A 150 7.96 12.48 6.77
N ALA A 151 8.66 11.34 6.76
CA ALA A 151 9.96 11.23 6.10
C ALA A 151 9.86 11.35 4.58
N ALA A 152 8.79 10.84 3.96
CA ALA A 152 8.53 11.05 2.54
C ALA A 152 8.31 12.54 2.23
N TYR A 153 7.48 13.24 3.02
CA TYR A 153 7.33 14.70 2.90
C TYR A 153 8.64 15.46 3.10
N GLN A 154 9.46 15.03 4.07
CA GLN A 154 10.78 15.61 4.28
C GLN A 154 11.68 15.41 3.05
N SER A 155 11.67 14.21 2.46
CA SER A 155 12.45 13.93 1.26
C SER A 155 12.02 14.79 0.09
N ALA A 156 10.72 14.94 -0.16
CA ALA A 156 10.20 15.75 -1.25
C ALA A 156 10.59 17.22 -1.08
N ARG A 157 10.44 17.77 0.14
CA ARG A 157 10.81 19.15 0.44
C ARG A 157 12.31 19.42 0.32
N GLU A 158 13.15 18.46 0.70
CA GLU A 158 14.60 18.65 0.75
C GLU A 158 15.34 18.16 -0.50
N GLY A 159 14.63 17.49 -1.43
CA GLY A 159 15.20 16.94 -2.67
C GLY A 159 16.29 15.88 -2.42
N ARG A 160 16.24 15.17 -1.29
CA ARG A 160 17.27 14.20 -0.89
C ARG A 160 16.69 13.02 -0.13
N ARG A 161 17.44 11.91 -0.13
CA ARG A 161 17.14 10.73 0.70
C ARG A 161 17.11 11.07 2.19
N VAL A 162 16.08 10.58 2.88
CA VAL A 162 15.90 10.66 4.34
C VAL A 162 16.09 9.27 4.93
N GLN A 163 16.83 9.19 6.05
CA GLN A 163 17.03 7.93 6.80
C GLN A 163 15.93 7.80 7.86
N LEU A 164 15.51 6.57 8.13
CA LEU A 164 14.47 6.18 9.10
C LEU A 164 15.04 5.26 10.17
#